data_AF-A0A382UI91-F1
#
_entry.id   AF-A0A382UI91-F1
#
_cell.length_a   1.000
_cell.length_b   1.000
_cell.length_c   1.000
_cell.angle_alpha   90.00
_cell.angle_beta   90.00
_cell.angle_gamma   90.00
#
_symmetry.space_group_name_H-M   'P 1'
#
loop_
_entity.id
_entity.type
_entity.pdbx_description
1 polymer ?
#
loop_
_entity_poly.entity_id
_entity_poly.type
_entity_poly.pdbx_seq_one_letter_code
_entity_poly.pdbx_strand_id
1 'polypeptide(L)'
;RYREMDVLLGHLRDGTGLGDDDLVFTFSHTHAAINLDLERVDEPGGRHIEPYLAQLPDRLLEAYRAARENLVPVDLAFGTGRCDLALHRDALDEARGIFVCGPNPGGPSDDTVTIMRATDEVGQSVAHLINYACHPTTLAWNNRLISPDYVGAMREVVEERTGGLCLFVQGTSGDLGPVRGFVGDTETADSNGRQLGFAALAAIEALPVPACQWSYRAPVVSGATVGAWQWTSLPADRQAAVRTFDSRTVTVSLEYRQLPSHEELAADIDDWSTRQEQAETTDDLREARARI
;
A
#
# COMPACT_ATOMS: atom_id res chain seq x y z
N ARG A 1 7.29 22.82 4.16
CA ARG A 1 8.14 21.68 4.60
C ARG A 1 7.39 21.03 5.75
N TYR A 2 6.94 19.79 5.59
CA TYR A 2 5.94 19.11 6.42
C TYR A 2 6.43 18.90 7.86
N ARG A 3 6.09 19.82 8.77
CA ARG A 3 6.57 19.81 10.16
C ARG A 3 5.98 18.65 10.95
N GLU A 4 4.81 18.20 10.57
CA GLU A 4 3.99 17.18 11.23
C GLU A 4 4.69 15.82 11.19
N MET A 5 5.18 15.44 10.01
CA MET A 5 5.87 14.17 9.80
C MET A 5 7.25 14.14 10.46
N ASP A 6 7.99 15.25 10.41
CA ASP A 6 9.28 15.35 11.08
C ASP A 6 9.11 15.19 12.61
N VAL A 7 8.08 15.81 13.19
CA VAL A 7 7.75 15.66 14.61
C VAL A 7 7.35 14.22 14.94
N LEU A 8 6.48 13.60 14.14
CA LEU A 8 6.05 12.21 14.34
C LEU A 8 7.23 11.24 14.29
N LEU A 9 8.05 11.31 13.25
CA LEU A 9 9.21 10.43 13.07
C LEU A 9 10.27 10.67 14.14
N GLY A 10 10.47 11.93 14.59
CA GLY A 10 11.34 12.25 15.71
C GLY A 10 10.90 11.54 17.00
N HIS A 11 9.62 11.62 17.36
CA HIS A 11 9.08 10.94 18.54
C HIS A 11 9.22 9.41 18.46
N LEU A 12 9.02 8.84 17.26
CA LEU A 12 9.20 7.40 17.05
C LEU A 12 10.66 6.99 17.23
N ARG A 13 11.62 7.75 16.70
CA ARG A 13 13.05 7.47 16.88
C ARG A 13 13.43 7.50 18.36
N ASP A 14 13.03 8.54 19.08
CA ASP A 14 13.33 8.69 20.50
C ASP A 14 12.69 7.57 21.33
N GLY A 15 11.44 7.19 21.02
CA GLY A 15 10.70 6.18 21.76
C GLY A 15 11.09 4.73 21.43
N THR A 16 11.62 4.47 20.23
CA THR A 16 12.05 3.13 19.79
C THR A 16 13.56 2.89 19.96
N GLY A 17 14.37 3.95 19.95
CA GLY A 17 15.83 3.86 19.90
C GLY A 17 16.38 3.37 18.56
N LEU A 18 15.55 3.28 17.52
CA LEU A 18 15.95 2.87 16.17
C LEU A 18 16.51 4.06 15.38
N GLY A 19 17.50 3.78 14.53
CA GLY A 19 18.03 4.76 13.59
C GLY A 19 17.11 4.96 12.38
N ASP A 20 17.44 5.96 11.56
CA ASP A 20 16.69 6.32 10.35
C ASP A 20 16.59 5.17 9.35
N ASP A 21 17.66 4.37 9.24
CA ASP A 21 17.73 3.22 8.34
C ASP A 21 17.01 1.96 8.88
N ASP A 22 16.64 1.97 10.16
CA ASP A 22 16.01 0.83 10.86
C ASP A 22 14.49 1.00 11.01
N LEU A 23 13.94 2.17 10.65
CA LEU A 23 12.53 2.51 10.81
C LEU A 23 11.90 2.93 9.48
N VAL A 24 11.01 2.09 8.95
CA VAL A 24 10.17 2.42 7.79
C VAL A 24 8.76 2.75 8.27
N PHE A 25 8.29 3.94 7.93
CA PHE A 25 6.92 4.37 8.17
C PHE A 25 6.17 4.50 6.85
N THR A 26 5.00 3.87 6.74
CA THR A 26 4.20 3.86 5.52
C THR A 26 2.71 4.02 5.83
N PHE A 27 1.96 4.52 4.85
CA PHE A 27 0.52 4.66 4.91
C PHE A 27 -0.14 3.67 3.96
N SER A 28 -1.31 3.14 4.35
CA SER A 28 -2.16 2.40 3.42
C SER A 28 -2.71 3.30 2.30
N HIS A 29 -2.69 4.62 2.51
CA HIS A 29 -3.22 5.64 1.60
C HIS A 29 -4.74 5.68 1.49
N THR A 30 -5.48 5.24 2.52
CA THR A 30 -6.94 5.40 2.56
C THR A 30 -7.36 6.89 2.55
N HIS A 31 -8.38 7.20 1.75
CA HIS A 31 -9.04 8.51 1.71
C HIS A 31 -10.22 8.63 2.68
N ALA A 32 -10.54 7.56 3.41
CA ALA A 32 -11.62 7.52 4.39
C ALA A 32 -11.09 7.61 5.83
N ALA A 33 -10.08 8.44 6.06
CA ALA A 33 -9.50 8.69 7.37
C ALA A 33 -9.46 10.19 7.68
N ILE A 34 -9.11 10.53 8.92
CA ILE A 34 -8.86 11.92 9.29
C ILE A 34 -7.67 12.47 8.49
N ASN A 35 -7.77 13.73 8.05
CA ASN A 35 -6.66 14.41 7.41
C ASN A 35 -5.53 14.63 8.42
N LEU A 36 -4.28 14.56 7.97
CA LEU A 36 -3.08 14.73 8.80
C LEU A 36 -2.39 16.09 8.58
N ASP A 37 -3.00 16.95 7.78
CA ASP A 37 -2.46 18.25 7.40
C ASP A 37 -2.95 19.37 8.34
N LEU A 38 -2.03 19.98 9.09
CA LEU A 38 -2.34 21.10 9.98
C LEU A 38 -2.77 22.36 9.23
N GLU A 39 -2.50 22.48 7.92
CA GLU A 39 -2.99 23.61 7.13
C GLU A 39 -4.51 23.57 6.94
N ARG A 40 -5.17 22.44 7.26
CA ARG A 40 -6.61 22.23 7.10
C ARG A 40 -7.41 22.32 8.40
N VAL A 41 -6.82 22.85 9.48
CA VAL A 41 -7.49 22.97 10.79
C VAL A 41 -8.75 23.84 10.75
N ASP A 42 -8.79 24.84 9.88
CA ASP A 42 -9.92 25.75 9.70
C ASP A 42 -11.01 25.21 8.75
N GLU A 43 -10.77 24.07 8.09
CA GLU A 43 -11.74 23.42 7.21
C GLU A 43 -12.80 22.60 7.98
N PRO A 44 -13.93 22.24 7.36
CA PRO A 44 -14.91 21.35 7.97
C PRO A 44 -14.28 20.04 8.48
N GLY A 45 -14.30 19.86 9.81
CA GLY A 45 -13.71 18.70 10.48
C GLY A 45 -12.26 18.89 10.95
N GLY A 46 -11.60 19.98 10.57
CA GLY A 46 -10.19 20.29 10.87
C GLY A 46 -9.85 20.33 12.36
N ARG A 47 -10.82 20.68 13.22
CA ARG A 47 -10.70 20.65 14.69
C ARG A 47 -10.27 19.30 15.29
N HIS A 48 -10.38 18.21 14.52
CA HIS A 48 -9.99 16.86 14.96
C HIS A 48 -8.54 16.51 14.61
N ILE A 49 -7.90 17.26 13.70
CA ILE A 49 -6.56 16.96 13.17
C ILE A 49 -5.50 17.04 14.28
N GLU A 50 -5.44 18.18 14.97
CA GLU A 50 -4.49 18.40 16.07
C GLU A 50 -4.62 17.34 17.19
N PRO A 51 -5.81 17.05 17.76
CA PRO A 51 -5.96 16.00 18.77
C PRO A 51 -5.57 14.60 18.28
N TYR A 52 -5.75 14.30 17.00
CA TYR A 52 -5.37 13.01 16.43
C TYR A 52 -3.86 12.88 16.28
N LEU A 53 -3.22 13.89 15.68
CA LEU A 53 -1.76 13.93 15.54
C LEU A 53 -1.05 13.90 16.90
N ALA A 54 -1.61 14.53 17.93
CA ALA A 54 -1.06 14.48 19.29
C ALA A 54 -1.05 13.08 19.91
N GLN A 55 -2.01 12.22 19.55
CA GLN A 55 -2.12 10.85 20.09
C GLN A 55 -1.40 9.81 19.25
N LEU A 56 -1.18 10.09 17.95
CA LEU A 56 -0.63 9.12 17.01
C LEU A 56 0.77 8.57 17.40
N PRO A 57 1.74 9.37 17.87
CA PRO A 57 3.05 8.84 18.28
C PRO A 57 2.95 7.78 19.37
N ASP A 58 2.16 8.04 20.42
CA ASP A 58 2.02 7.12 21.55
C ASP A 58 1.39 5.79 21.12
N ARG A 59 0.37 5.84 20.25
CA ARG A 59 -0.27 4.64 19.69
C ARG A 59 0.69 3.78 18.87
N LEU A 60 1.55 4.43 18.09
CA LEU A 60 2.56 3.74 17.30
C LEU A 60 3.67 3.15 18.18
N LEU A 61 4.06 3.85 19.25
CA LEU A 61 5.00 3.32 20.24
C LEU A 61 4.42 2.15 21.03
N GLU A 62 3.13 2.17 21.37
CA GLU A 62 2.41 1.03 21.95
C GLU A 62 2.49 -0.19 21.01
N ALA A 63 2.19 -0.01 19.72
CA ALA A 63 2.28 -1.07 18.72
C ALA A 63 3.71 -1.62 18.57
N TYR A 64 4.71 -0.73 18.55
CA TYR A 64 6.12 -1.13 18.51
C TYR A 64 6.52 -1.95 19.75
N ARG A 65 6.16 -1.50 20.96
CA ARG A 65 6.47 -2.22 22.20
C ARG A 65 5.83 -3.59 22.22
N ALA A 66 4.57 -3.70 21.80
CA ALA A 66 3.88 -4.98 21.67
C ALA A 66 4.60 -5.90 20.67
N ALA A 67 5.05 -5.39 19.52
CA ALA A 67 5.82 -6.19 18.56
C ALA A 67 7.18 -6.64 19.13
N ARG A 68 7.87 -5.77 19.89
CA ARG A 68 9.16 -6.07 20.54
C ARG A 68 9.04 -7.13 21.63
N GLU A 69 7.96 -7.12 22.40
CA GLU A 69 7.71 -8.09 23.47
C GLU A 69 7.38 -9.49 22.92
N ASN A 70 6.91 -9.58 21.67
CA ASN A 70 6.50 -10.81 21.01
C ASN A 70 7.48 -11.26 19.91
N LEU A 71 8.77 -10.90 20.03
CA LEU A 71 9.80 -11.35 19.08
C LEU A 71 10.00 -12.87 19.17
N VAL A 72 9.89 -13.53 18.03
CA VAL A 72 10.16 -14.97 17.87
C VAL A 72 11.04 -15.22 16.64
N PRO A 73 11.86 -16.29 16.64
CA PRO A 73 12.55 -16.73 15.43
C PRO A 73 11.54 -17.11 14.35
N VAL A 74 11.78 -16.69 13.10
CA VAL A 74 10.92 -17.00 11.96
C VAL A 74 11.74 -17.32 10.71
N ASP A 75 11.17 -18.17 9.87
CA ASP A 75 11.55 -18.31 8.46
C ASP A 75 10.76 -17.32 7.61
N LEU A 76 11.46 -16.58 6.75
CA LEU A 76 10.84 -15.68 5.77
C LEU A 76 10.81 -16.34 4.39
N ALA A 77 9.64 -16.34 3.76
CA ALA A 77 9.46 -16.75 2.38
C ALA A 77 8.82 -15.62 1.57
N PHE A 78 9.33 -15.39 0.37
CA PHE A 78 8.89 -14.33 -0.54
C PHE A 78 8.29 -14.93 -1.81
N GLY A 79 7.27 -14.27 -2.35
CA GLY A 79 6.60 -14.72 -3.57
C GLY A 79 5.88 -13.57 -4.26
N THR A 80 5.36 -13.88 -5.45
CA THR A 80 4.61 -12.95 -6.28
C THR A 80 3.34 -13.62 -6.80
N GLY A 81 2.22 -12.92 -6.70
CA GLY A 81 0.95 -13.25 -7.35
C GLY A 81 0.52 -12.15 -8.32
N ARG A 82 -0.71 -12.24 -8.82
CA ARG A 82 -1.32 -11.22 -9.68
C ARG A 82 -2.74 -10.91 -9.22
N CYS A 83 -3.14 -9.65 -9.30
CA CYS A 83 -4.49 -9.18 -9.01
C CYS A 83 -4.90 -8.08 -9.98
N ASP A 84 -6.07 -8.22 -10.59
CA ASP A 84 -6.67 -7.29 -11.55
C ASP A 84 -7.62 -6.28 -10.90
N LEU A 85 -7.44 -6.01 -9.59
CA LEU A 85 -8.21 -5.00 -8.86
C LEU A 85 -7.91 -3.58 -9.38
N ALA A 86 -6.65 -3.29 -9.66
CA ALA A 86 -6.18 -1.98 -10.08
C ALA A 86 -6.22 -1.81 -11.60
N LEU A 87 -6.63 -0.63 -12.04
CA LEU A 87 -6.46 -0.16 -13.41
C LEU A 87 -5.88 1.24 -13.44
N HIS A 88 -5.21 1.57 -14.54
CA HIS A 88 -4.90 2.94 -14.90
C HIS A 88 -6.13 3.82 -14.78
N ARG A 89 -6.00 4.99 -14.18
CA ARG A 89 -7.14 5.82 -13.78
C ARG A 89 -7.31 7.12 -14.55
N ASP A 90 -6.52 7.37 -15.60
CA ASP A 90 -6.74 8.52 -16.47
C ASP A 90 -7.51 8.08 -17.71
N ALA A 91 -8.84 8.27 -17.67
CA ALA A 91 -9.76 7.91 -18.76
C ALA A 91 -10.17 9.14 -19.56
N LEU A 92 -10.23 9.04 -20.89
CA LEU A 92 -10.73 10.12 -21.74
C LEU A 92 -12.27 10.08 -21.80
N ASP A 93 -12.94 11.12 -21.33
CA ASP A 93 -14.33 11.41 -21.69
C ASP A 93 -14.34 12.02 -23.09
N GLU A 94 -14.58 11.22 -24.13
CA GLU A 94 -14.57 11.68 -25.52
C GLU A 94 -15.65 12.73 -25.81
N ALA A 95 -16.81 12.62 -25.18
CA ALA A 95 -17.92 13.55 -25.38
C ALA A 95 -17.56 14.95 -24.88
N ARG A 96 -16.82 15.01 -23.77
CA ARG A 96 -16.35 16.27 -23.18
C ARG A 96 -14.92 16.61 -23.55
N GLY A 97 -14.16 15.74 -24.19
CA GLY A 97 -12.75 15.97 -24.54
C GLY A 97 -11.84 16.25 -23.34
N ILE A 98 -12.10 15.60 -22.19
CA ILE A 98 -11.32 15.77 -20.94
C ILE A 98 -10.88 14.43 -20.37
N PHE A 99 -9.76 14.42 -19.63
CA PHE A 99 -9.29 13.23 -18.92
C PHE A 99 -9.87 13.14 -17.51
N VAL A 100 -10.82 12.26 -17.24
CA VAL A 100 -11.38 12.05 -15.90
C VAL A 100 -10.59 11.03 -15.10
N CYS A 101 -10.58 11.21 -13.78
CA CYS A 101 -10.11 10.17 -12.85
C CYS A 101 -11.15 9.05 -12.84
N GLY A 102 -10.86 7.94 -13.52
CA GLY A 102 -11.75 6.81 -13.76
C GLY A 102 -11.03 5.68 -14.51
N PRO A 103 -11.54 4.45 -14.46
CA PRO A 103 -10.84 3.29 -15.02
C PRO A 103 -10.60 3.47 -16.53
N ASN A 104 -9.35 3.31 -16.96
CA ASN A 104 -8.89 3.28 -18.33
C ASN A 104 -8.38 1.86 -18.66
N PRO A 105 -9.22 1.00 -19.26
CA PRO A 105 -8.85 -0.39 -19.55
C PRO A 105 -7.69 -0.54 -20.56
N GLY A 106 -7.36 0.51 -21.31
CA GLY A 106 -6.25 0.50 -22.26
C GLY A 106 -4.91 0.99 -21.69
N GLY A 107 -4.91 1.51 -20.47
CA GLY A 107 -3.70 2.01 -19.81
C GLY A 107 -2.87 0.91 -19.14
N PRO A 108 -1.56 1.12 -18.97
CA PRO A 108 -0.70 0.17 -18.25
C PRO A 108 -1.14 0.08 -16.79
N SER A 109 -1.16 -1.14 -16.24
CA SER A 109 -1.50 -1.36 -14.83
C SER A 109 -0.53 -2.39 -14.26
N ASP A 110 0.05 -2.09 -13.09
CA ASP A 110 0.85 -3.07 -12.35
C ASP A 110 -0.09 -3.99 -11.57
N ASP A 111 -0.20 -5.23 -12.01
CA ASP A 111 -1.03 -6.25 -11.37
C ASP A 111 -0.24 -7.12 -10.38
N THR A 112 1.03 -6.81 -10.12
CA THR A 112 1.92 -7.59 -9.26
C THR A 112 1.48 -7.49 -7.80
N VAL A 113 1.22 -8.64 -7.17
CA VAL A 113 1.05 -8.75 -5.72
C VAL A 113 2.34 -9.33 -5.15
N THR A 114 3.13 -8.55 -4.42
CA THR A 114 4.33 -9.07 -3.74
C THR A 114 3.97 -9.48 -2.33
N ILE A 115 4.38 -10.69 -1.93
CA ILE A 115 4.06 -11.23 -0.60
C ILE A 115 5.32 -11.69 0.12
N MET A 116 5.33 -11.48 1.44
CA MET A 116 6.24 -12.12 2.38
C MET A 116 5.41 -12.87 3.42
N ARG A 117 5.79 -14.10 3.76
CA ARG A 117 5.26 -14.83 4.92
C ARG A 117 6.38 -15.05 5.93
N ALA A 118 6.10 -14.77 7.20
CA ALA A 118 6.91 -15.16 8.33
C ALA A 118 6.27 -16.36 9.04
N THR A 119 7.03 -17.43 9.21
CA THR A 119 6.58 -18.66 9.87
C THR A 119 7.49 -19.00 11.04
N ASP A 120 6.93 -19.30 12.21
CA ASP A 120 7.71 -19.69 13.39
C ASP A 120 8.30 -21.11 13.30
N GLU A 121 9.09 -21.49 14.31
CA GLU A 121 9.75 -22.80 14.40
C GLU A 121 8.79 -24.00 14.46
N VAL A 122 7.52 -23.77 14.82
CA VAL A 122 6.48 -24.81 14.87
C VAL A 122 5.59 -24.83 13.61
N GLY A 123 5.94 -24.03 12.60
CA GLY A 123 5.29 -24.01 11.29
C GLY A 123 4.03 -23.14 11.24
N GLN A 124 3.75 -22.30 12.23
CA GLN A 124 2.59 -21.39 12.24
C GLN A 124 2.94 -20.05 11.61
N SER A 125 1.99 -19.47 10.87
CA SER A 125 2.18 -18.13 10.28
C SER A 125 2.11 -17.07 11.37
N VAL A 126 3.15 -16.26 11.49
CA VAL A 126 3.21 -15.15 12.46
C VAL A 126 2.72 -13.86 11.82
N ALA A 127 3.20 -13.58 10.60
CA ALA A 127 2.87 -12.36 9.88
C ALA A 127 2.98 -12.52 8.36
N HIS A 128 2.28 -11.64 7.65
CA HIS A 128 2.31 -11.48 6.21
C HIS A 128 2.54 -10.02 5.86
N LEU A 129 3.33 -9.76 4.83
CA LEU A 129 3.45 -8.44 4.21
C LEU A 129 2.91 -8.56 2.78
N ILE A 130 1.90 -7.78 2.45
CA ILE A 130 1.28 -7.73 1.13
C ILE A 130 1.55 -6.36 0.52
N ASN A 131 2.21 -6.33 -0.63
CA ASN A 131 2.42 -5.11 -1.41
C ASN A 131 1.64 -5.18 -2.72
N TYR A 132 0.90 -4.10 -3.01
CA TYR A 132 0.09 -3.98 -4.21
C TYR A 132 -0.10 -2.51 -4.59
N ALA A 133 -0.08 -2.21 -5.88
CA ALA A 133 -0.20 -0.85 -6.41
C ALA A 133 -1.66 -0.53 -6.77
N CYS A 134 -2.42 0.04 -5.83
CA CYS A 134 -3.79 0.50 -6.08
C CYS A 134 -4.16 1.61 -5.11
N HIS A 135 -4.64 2.77 -5.58
CA HIS A 135 -5.05 3.85 -4.67
C HIS A 135 -6.34 3.46 -3.92
N PRO A 136 -6.42 3.49 -2.58
CA PRO A 136 -7.65 3.16 -1.85
C PRO A 136 -8.69 4.29 -1.91
N THR A 137 -9.33 4.37 -3.07
CA THR A 137 -10.39 5.34 -3.42
C THR A 137 -11.68 4.63 -3.82
N THR A 138 -11.96 3.45 -3.25
CA THR A 138 -13.25 2.81 -3.50
C THR A 138 -14.37 3.70 -2.97
N LEU A 139 -14.22 4.25 -1.77
CA LEU A 139 -15.27 4.99 -1.07
C LEU A 139 -15.51 6.45 -1.54
N ALA A 140 -14.42 7.13 -1.89
CA ALA A 140 -14.39 8.51 -2.39
C ALA A 140 -15.33 9.50 -1.67
N TRP A 141 -15.86 10.50 -2.38
CA TRP A 141 -16.56 11.65 -1.80
C TRP A 141 -17.96 11.34 -1.24
N ASN A 142 -18.56 10.20 -1.61
CA ASN A 142 -19.90 9.86 -1.16
C ASN A 142 -19.91 9.18 0.24
N ASN A 143 -18.74 8.78 0.74
CA ASN A 143 -18.58 8.17 2.05
C ASN A 143 -18.50 9.22 3.18
N ARG A 144 -19.07 8.87 4.35
CA ARG A 144 -19.03 9.69 5.58
C ARG A 144 -18.48 8.94 6.79
N LEU A 145 -17.99 7.72 6.59
CA LEU A 145 -17.46 6.84 7.63
C LEU A 145 -15.93 6.85 7.64
N ILE A 146 -15.35 6.54 8.80
CA ILE A 146 -13.92 6.19 8.88
C ILE A 146 -13.78 4.76 8.37
N SER A 147 -12.88 4.54 7.42
CA SER A 147 -12.67 3.23 6.81
C SER A 147 -11.23 3.01 6.34
N PRO A 148 -10.70 1.78 6.47
CA PRO A 148 -9.45 1.38 5.82
C PRO A 148 -9.58 1.18 4.30
N ASP A 149 -10.77 1.37 3.72
CA ASP A 149 -11.10 1.05 2.33
C ASP A 149 -10.82 -0.46 2.05
N TYR A 150 -10.52 -0.85 0.81
CA TYR A 150 -10.31 -2.26 0.44
C TYR A 150 -9.19 -2.95 1.26
N VAL A 151 -8.26 -2.18 1.84
CA VAL A 151 -7.15 -2.69 2.65
C VAL A 151 -7.65 -3.35 3.93
N GLY A 152 -8.82 -2.96 4.44
CA GLY A 152 -9.47 -3.60 5.59
C GLY A 152 -9.78 -5.07 5.32
N ALA A 153 -10.75 -5.32 4.45
CA ALA A 153 -11.20 -6.67 4.12
C ALA A 153 -10.08 -7.56 3.53
N MET A 154 -9.08 -6.99 2.85
CA MET A 154 -7.91 -7.75 2.42
C MET A 154 -7.14 -8.34 3.61
N ARG A 155 -6.88 -7.53 4.64
CA ARG A 155 -6.20 -8.00 5.85
C ARG A 155 -7.02 -9.06 6.57
N GLU A 156 -8.31 -8.81 6.75
CA GLU A 156 -9.23 -9.75 7.40
C GLU A 156 -9.23 -11.12 6.71
N VAL A 157 -9.36 -11.17 5.38
CA VAL A 157 -9.33 -12.43 4.61
C VAL A 157 -8.02 -13.19 4.81
N VAL A 158 -6.89 -12.49 4.82
CA VAL A 158 -5.58 -13.13 5.01
C VAL A 158 -5.45 -13.64 6.45
N GLU A 159 -5.72 -12.78 7.44
CA GLU A 159 -5.61 -13.10 8.87
C GLU A 159 -6.54 -14.26 9.27
N GLU A 160 -7.79 -14.26 8.81
CA GLU A 160 -8.75 -15.34 9.08
C GLU A 160 -8.28 -16.69 8.53
N ARG A 161 -7.61 -16.68 7.36
CA ARG A 161 -7.17 -17.92 6.71
C ARG A 161 -5.84 -18.43 7.28
N THR A 162 -4.92 -17.55 7.62
CA THR A 162 -3.55 -17.94 7.98
C THR A 162 -3.28 -17.91 9.47
N GLY A 163 -4.09 -17.16 10.25
CA GLY A 163 -3.89 -16.92 11.68
C GLY A 163 -2.78 -15.93 12.01
N GLY A 164 -2.02 -15.44 11.01
CA GLY A 164 -0.93 -14.48 11.18
C GLY A 164 -1.34 -13.07 10.80
N LEU A 165 -0.75 -12.06 11.45
CA LEU A 165 -1.00 -10.63 11.20
C LEU A 165 -0.79 -10.26 9.72
N CYS A 166 -1.69 -9.49 9.10
CA CYS A 166 -1.53 -9.02 7.73
C CYS A 166 -1.18 -7.54 7.67
N LEU A 167 0.02 -7.24 7.18
CA LEU A 167 0.51 -5.89 6.95
C LEU A 167 0.41 -5.54 5.46
N PHE A 168 -0.05 -4.34 5.16
CA PHE A 168 -0.15 -3.83 3.79
C PHE A 168 0.89 -2.75 3.53
N VAL A 169 1.55 -2.82 2.38
CA VAL A 169 2.50 -1.79 1.92
C VAL A 169 2.03 -1.28 0.57
N GLN A 170 1.80 0.02 0.48
CA GLN A 170 1.34 0.64 -0.75
C GLN A 170 2.40 0.55 -1.86
N GLY A 171 1.99 0.05 -3.03
CA GLY A 171 2.80 0.07 -4.25
C GLY A 171 2.75 1.41 -4.99
N THR A 172 3.39 1.51 -6.15
CA THR A 172 3.43 2.73 -6.98
C THR A 172 2.08 2.95 -7.68
N SER A 173 1.15 3.62 -7.00
CA SER A 173 -0.25 3.78 -7.44
C SER A 173 -0.65 5.22 -7.75
N GLY A 174 0.27 6.03 -8.27
CA GLY A 174 0.01 7.45 -8.59
C GLY A 174 -1.07 7.62 -9.67
N ASP A 175 -1.15 6.65 -10.57
CA ASP A 175 -2.03 6.57 -11.74
C ASP A 175 -2.91 5.31 -11.73
N LEU A 176 -2.91 4.53 -10.64
CA LEU A 176 -3.69 3.29 -10.51
C LEU A 176 -4.78 3.43 -9.47
N GLY A 177 -5.99 2.96 -9.75
CA GLY A 177 -7.11 2.91 -8.80
C GLY A 177 -7.98 1.67 -8.99
N PRO A 178 -8.91 1.38 -8.08
CA PRO A 178 -9.76 0.21 -8.16
C PRO A 178 -10.67 0.31 -9.38
N VAL A 179 -10.83 -0.81 -10.11
CA VAL A 179 -11.79 -0.92 -11.23
C VAL A 179 -13.20 -0.51 -10.78
N ARG A 180 -13.57 -0.96 -9.58
CA ARG A 180 -14.82 -0.59 -8.89
C ARG A 180 -14.48 0.47 -7.85
N GLY A 181 -14.31 1.71 -8.31
CA GLY A 181 -13.95 2.86 -7.50
C GLY A 181 -15.03 3.94 -7.44
N PHE A 182 -14.81 4.95 -6.61
CA PHE A 182 -15.63 6.16 -6.54
C PHE A 182 -17.11 5.95 -6.19
N VAL A 183 -17.40 4.99 -5.30
CA VAL A 183 -18.74 4.66 -4.82
C VAL A 183 -18.81 4.78 -3.30
N GLY A 184 -19.93 5.22 -2.73
CA GLY A 184 -20.07 5.34 -1.27
C GLY A 184 -20.37 4.04 -0.52
N ASP A 185 -20.37 2.90 -1.22
CA ASP A 185 -20.78 1.60 -0.69
C ASP A 185 -19.61 0.81 -0.10
N THR A 186 -19.68 0.52 1.20
CA THR A 186 -18.65 -0.22 1.93
C THR A 186 -18.53 -1.66 1.48
N GLU A 187 -19.62 -2.28 1.02
CA GLU A 187 -19.55 -3.66 0.52
C GLU A 187 -18.72 -3.75 -0.76
N THR A 188 -18.69 -2.69 -1.58
CA THR A 188 -17.81 -2.63 -2.75
C THR A 188 -16.33 -2.55 -2.32
N ALA A 189 -16.00 -1.76 -1.30
CA ALA A 189 -14.65 -1.73 -0.74
C ALA A 189 -14.25 -3.11 -0.20
N ASP A 190 -15.14 -3.77 0.53
CA ASP A 190 -14.87 -5.10 1.06
C ASP A 190 -14.75 -6.13 -0.06
N SER A 191 -15.56 -6.06 -1.11
CA SER A 191 -15.46 -6.93 -2.29
C SER A 191 -14.12 -6.77 -3.02
N ASN A 192 -13.64 -5.53 -3.17
CA ASN A 192 -12.31 -5.25 -3.71
C ASN A 192 -11.21 -5.82 -2.80
N GLY A 193 -11.38 -5.68 -1.48
CA GLY A 193 -10.44 -6.20 -0.49
C GLY A 193 -10.36 -7.72 -0.52
N ARG A 194 -11.50 -8.42 -0.61
CA ARG A 194 -11.56 -9.88 -0.75
C ARG A 194 -10.91 -10.36 -2.05
N GLN A 195 -11.08 -9.65 -3.17
CA GLN A 195 -10.41 -9.97 -4.44
C GLN A 195 -8.89 -9.96 -4.27
N LEU A 196 -8.33 -8.90 -3.66
CA LEU A 196 -6.89 -8.83 -3.38
C LEU A 196 -6.47 -9.87 -2.34
N GLY A 197 -7.28 -10.11 -1.31
CA GLY A 197 -7.05 -11.14 -0.31
C GLY A 197 -6.95 -12.54 -0.90
N PHE A 198 -7.83 -12.91 -1.83
CA PHE A 198 -7.76 -14.19 -2.53
C PHE A 198 -6.52 -14.31 -3.43
N ALA A 199 -6.14 -13.24 -4.13
CA ALA A 199 -4.91 -13.21 -4.90
C ALA A 199 -3.66 -13.37 -4.01
N ALA A 200 -3.65 -12.70 -2.86
CA ALA A 200 -2.60 -12.83 -1.85
C ALA A 200 -2.55 -14.27 -1.29
N LEU A 201 -3.70 -14.85 -0.94
CA LEU A 201 -3.77 -16.23 -0.43
C LEU A 201 -3.31 -17.26 -1.46
N ALA A 202 -3.63 -17.07 -2.74
CA ALA A 202 -3.11 -17.92 -3.81
C ALA A 202 -1.57 -17.85 -3.89
N ALA A 203 -1.00 -16.66 -3.75
CA ALA A 203 0.46 -16.47 -3.73
C ALA A 203 1.10 -17.03 -2.46
N ILE A 204 0.45 -16.90 -1.30
CA ILE A 204 0.89 -17.47 -0.01
C ILE A 204 0.89 -19.00 -0.06
N GLU A 205 -0.14 -19.63 -0.65
CA GLU A 205 -0.23 -21.08 -0.82
C GLU A 205 0.88 -21.61 -1.74
N ALA A 206 1.28 -20.82 -2.74
CA ALA A 206 2.36 -21.17 -3.66
C ALA A 206 3.76 -21.07 -3.04
N LEU A 207 3.91 -20.47 -1.85
CA LEU A 207 5.20 -20.38 -1.18
C LEU A 207 5.74 -21.75 -0.76
N PRO A 208 7.08 -21.91 -0.70
CA PRO A 208 7.70 -23.10 -0.13
C PRO A 208 7.22 -23.41 1.28
N VAL A 209 7.23 -24.69 1.63
CA VAL A 209 7.18 -25.10 3.05
C VAL A 209 8.37 -24.44 3.78
N PRO A 210 8.20 -23.97 5.04
CA PRO A 210 9.27 -23.32 5.80
C PRO A 210 10.58 -24.12 5.80
N ALA A 211 11.69 -23.41 5.66
CA ALA A 211 13.05 -23.96 5.52
C ALA A 211 13.21 -25.12 4.52
N CYS A 212 12.35 -25.20 3.48
CA CYS A 212 12.39 -26.26 2.48
C CYS A 212 12.49 -25.72 1.04
N GLN A 213 12.90 -26.60 0.12
CA GLN A 213 12.92 -26.37 -1.32
C GLN A 213 12.29 -27.55 -2.07
N TRP A 214 11.66 -27.26 -3.20
CA TRP A 214 11.10 -28.29 -4.09
C TRP A 214 12.22 -28.86 -4.96
N SER A 215 12.61 -30.10 -4.72
CA SER A 215 13.78 -30.73 -5.37
C SER A 215 13.41 -31.95 -6.19
N TYR A 216 14.09 -32.11 -7.32
CA TYR A 216 13.97 -33.31 -8.14
C TYR A 216 14.48 -34.53 -7.37
N ARG A 217 13.69 -35.60 -7.36
CA ARG A 217 14.03 -36.85 -6.68
C ARG A 217 14.55 -37.89 -7.65
N ALA A 218 13.73 -38.29 -8.62
CA ALA A 218 14.03 -39.39 -9.54
C ALA A 218 13.01 -39.44 -10.69
N PRO A 219 13.35 -40.09 -11.82
CA PRO A 219 12.36 -40.40 -12.85
C PRO A 219 11.50 -41.59 -12.41
N VAL A 220 10.20 -41.51 -12.65
CA VAL A 220 9.27 -42.63 -12.56
C VAL A 220 8.92 -43.06 -13.97
N VAL A 221 9.49 -44.19 -14.39
CA VAL A 221 9.26 -44.74 -15.72
C VAL A 221 7.82 -45.28 -15.79
N SER A 222 7.01 -44.65 -16.63
CA SER A 222 5.63 -45.06 -16.91
C SER A 222 5.31 -44.80 -18.39
N GLY A 223 4.04 -44.84 -18.80
CA GLY A 223 3.63 -44.50 -20.18
C GLY A 223 4.16 -43.14 -20.65
N ALA A 224 4.25 -42.17 -19.73
CA ALA A 224 5.14 -41.01 -19.84
C ALA A 224 6.18 -41.09 -18.72
N THR A 225 7.44 -40.77 -18.99
CA THR A 225 8.43 -40.68 -17.90
C THR A 225 8.16 -39.41 -17.08
N VAL A 226 7.74 -39.58 -15.83
CA VAL A 226 7.40 -38.46 -14.93
C VAL A 226 8.61 -38.14 -14.05
N GLY A 227 8.99 -36.87 -13.97
CA GLY A 227 9.97 -36.44 -12.97
C GLY A 227 9.30 -36.30 -11.61
N ALA A 228 9.63 -37.18 -10.65
CA ALA A 228 9.14 -37.03 -9.29
C ALA A 228 9.94 -35.94 -8.56
N TRP A 229 9.23 -35.05 -7.88
CA TRP A 229 9.79 -34.00 -7.04
C TRP A 229 9.23 -34.13 -5.62
N GLN A 230 9.93 -33.56 -4.66
CA GLN A 230 9.51 -33.55 -3.27
C GLN A 230 10.08 -32.35 -2.53
N TRP A 231 9.45 -31.99 -1.41
CA TRP A 231 10.04 -31.07 -0.44
C TRP A 231 11.27 -31.71 0.20
N THR A 232 12.37 -30.97 0.23
CA THR A 232 13.56 -31.31 1.01
C THR A 232 13.95 -30.10 1.83
N SER A 233 14.54 -30.32 3.01
CA SER A 233 15.11 -29.24 3.80
C SER A 233 16.15 -28.47 2.99
N LEU A 234 16.22 -27.16 3.21
CA LEU A 234 17.22 -26.32 2.58
C LEU A 234 18.63 -26.87 2.88
N PRO A 235 19.51 -26.97 1.88
CA PRO A 235 20.91 -27.35 2.10
C PRO A 235 21.61 -26.43 3.11
N ALA A 236 22.57 -26.96 3.88
CA ALA A 236 23.22 -26.22 4.97
C ALA A 236 23.95 -24.95 4.50
N ASP A 237 24.54 -24.97 3.30
CA ASP A 237 25.14 -23.81 2.65
C ASP A 237 24.10 -22.75 2.29
N ARG A 238 22.91 -23.16 1.83
CA ARG A 238 21.79 -22.24 1.58
C ARG A 238 21.22 -21.65 2.86
N GLN A 239 21.03 -22.46 3.90
CA GLN A 239 20.62 -21.97 5.22
C GLN A 239 21.61 -20.93 5.76
N ALA A 240 22.92 -21.20 5.65
CA ALA A 240 23.96 -20.25 6.07
C ALA A 240 23.92 -18.96 5.26
N ALA A 241 23.69 -19.03 3.94
CA ALA A 241 23.62 -17.87 3.05
C ALA A 241 22.42 -16.96 3.28
N VAL A 242 21.31 -17.47 3.82
CA VAL A 242 20.07 -16.69 4.06
C VAL A 242 19.83 -16.37 5.54
N ARG A 243 20.79 -16.69 6.42
CA ARG A 243 20.66 -16.46 7.86
C ARG A 243 20.81 -14.99 8.25
N THR A 244 21.55 -14.21 7.48
CA THR A 244 21.80 -12.81 7.76
C THR A 244 20.83 -11.95 6.96
N PHE A 245 20.00 -11.19 7.67
CA PHE A 245 19.26 -10.07 7.09
C PHE A 245 20.13 -8.83 7.21
N ASP A 246 20.40 -8.17 6.09
CA ASP A 246 21.21 -6.95 6.02
C ASP A 246 20.48 -5.91 5.18
N SER A 247 20.63 -4.64 5.54
CA SER A 247 20.02 -3.51 4.83
C SER A 247 21.11 -2.66 4.19
N ARG A 248 20.79 -2.08 3.03
CA ARG A 248 21.69 -1.15 2.35
C ARG A 248 20.92 0.07 1.89
N THR A 249 21.30 1.22 2.41
CA THR A 249 20.78 2.51 1.95
C THR A 249 21.55 2.97 0.73
N VAL A 250 20.83 3.32 -0.33
CA VAL A 250 21.38 3.92 -1.55
C VAL A 250 20.69 5.26 -1.77
N THR A 251 21.47 6.34 -1.72
CA THR A 251 20.97 7.67 -2.04
C THR A 251 21.04 7.89 -3.55
N VAL A 252 19.87 8.00 -4.19
CA VAL A 252 19.76 8.38 -5.60
C VAL A 252 19.36 9.86 -5.66
N SER A 253 20.22 10.69 -6.25
CA SER A 253 19.87 12.09 -6.51
C SER A 253 19.00 12.15 -7.76
N LEU A 254 17.74 12.55 -7.59
CA LEU A 254 16.84 12.84 -8.70
C LEU A 254 16.86 14.35 -8.94
N GLU A 255 17.16 14.77 -10.17
CA GLU A 255 17.02 16.17 -10.53
C GLU A 255 15.54 16.55 -10.43
N TYR A 256 15.24 17.41 -9.46
CA TYR A 256 13.91 17.95 -9.33
C TYR A 256 13.65 18.92 -10.50
N ARG A 257 12.40 18.99 -10.98
CA ARG A 257 12.03 19.98 -12.00
C ARG A 257 12.41 21.38 -11.52
N GLN A 258 12.85 22.26 -12.43
CA GLN A 258 13.02 23.67 -12.07
C GLN A 258 11.66 24.19 -11.60
N LEU A 259 11.61 24.56 -10.32
CA LEU A 259 10.41 25.13 -9.74
C LEU A 259 10.26 26.58 -10.21
N PRO A 260 9.04 27.03 -10.53
CA PRO A 260 8.78 28.44 -10.75
C PRO A 260 9.17 29.25 -9.50
N SER A 261 9.54 30.50 -9.72
CA SER A 261 9.72 31.47 -8.65
C SER A 261 8.42 31.67 -7.85
N HIS A 262 8.53 32.21 -6.63
CA HIS A 262 7.35 32.54 -5.83
C HIS A 262 6.39 33.50 -6.55
N GLU A 263 6.93 34.43 -7.35
CA GLU A 263 6.13 35.39 -8.11
C GLU A 263 5.39 34.71 -9.26
N GLU A 264 6.06 33.83 -10.01
CA GLU A 264 5.45 33.01 -11.05
C GLU A 264 4.38 32.08 -10.48
N LEU A 265 4.64 31.44 -9.34
CA LEU A 265 3.67 30.56 -8.69
C LEU A 265 2.45 31.33 -8.17
N ALA A 266 2.64 32.53 -7.60
CA ALA A 266 1.53 33.38 -7.17
C ALA A 266 0.67 33.83 -8.36
N ALA A 267 1.31 34.24 -9.46
CA ALA A 267 0.61 34.60 -10.69
C ALA A 267 -0.15 33.41 -11.29
N ASP A 268 0.44 32.22 -11.31
CA ASP A 268 -0.23 30.98 -11.75
C ASP A 268 -1.43 30.68 -10.84
N ILE A 269 -1.28 30.77 -9.52
CA ILE A 269 -2.38 30.54 -8.56
C ILE A 269 -3.54 31.50 -8.82
N ASP A 270 -3.25 32.79 -9.03
CA ASP A 270 -4.27 33.81 -9.29
C ASP A 270 -4.98 33.58 -10.64
N ASP A 271 -4.23 33.24 -11.70
CA ASP A 271 -4.79 32.90 -13.02
C ASP A 271 -5.71 31.68 -12.92
N TRP A 272 -5.23 30.61 -12.28
CA TRP A 272 -5.98 29.38 -12.09
C TRP A 272 -7.24 29.59 -11.24
N SER A 273 -7.15 30.32 -10.13
CA SER A 273 -8.30 30.66 -9.30
C SER A 273 -9.33 31.50 -10.07
N THR A 274 -8.88 32.47 -10.87
CA THR A 274 -9.77 33.27 -11.72
C THR A 274 -10.49 32.41 -12.76
N ARG A 275 -9.79 31.49 -13.41
CA ARG A 275 -10.37 30.56 -14.38
C ARG A 275 -11.38 29.62 -13.73
N GLN A 276 -11.10 29.14 -12.52
CA GLN A 276 -12.04 28.32 -11.77
C GLN A 276 -13.34 29.07 -11.47
N GLU A 277 -13.24 30.30 -10.94
CA GLU A 277 -14.42 31.13 -10.66
C GLU A 277 -15.25 31.38 -11.92
N GLN A 278 -14.59 31.65 -13.05
CA GLN A 278 -15.27 31.82 -14.33
C GLN A 278 -15.96 30.54 -14.79
N ALA A 279 -15.28 29.39 -14.71
CA ALA A 279 -15.83 28.09 -15.09
C ALA A 279 -17.03 27.68 -14.23
N GLU A 280 -17.00 27.97 -12.93
CA GLU A 280 -18.13 27.73 -12.00
C GLU A 280 -19.37 28.55 -12.37
N THR A 281 -19.21 29.72 -13.01
CA THR A 281 -20.33 30.53 -13.51
C THR A 281 -20.88 30.09 -14.87
N THR A 282 -20.09 29.36 -15.67
CA THR A 282 -20.44 28.97 -17.04
C THR A 282 -20.82 27.50 -17.20
N ASP A 283 -20.72 26.69 -16.13
CA ASP A 283 -20.86 25.22 -16.15
C ASP A 283 -19.88 24.55 -17.14
N ASP A 284 -18.75 25.21 -17.46
CA ASP A 284 -17.70 24.68 -18.33
C ASP A 284 -16.75 23.79 -17.52
N LEU A 285 -17.09 22.50 -17.47
CA LEU A 285 -16.29 21.47 -16.80
C LEU A 285 -14.85 21.32 -17.33
N ARG A 286 -14.52 21.89 -18.50
CA ARG A 286 -13.14 21.87 -19.03
C ARG A 286 -12.23 22.84 -18.29
N GLU A 287 -12.75 24.01 -17.91
CA GLU A 287 -11.96 25.08 -17.28
C GLU A 287 -12.00 25.02 -15.75
N ALA A 288 -12.96 24.33 -15.14
CA ALA A 288 -13.12 24.18 -13.68
C ALA A 288 -12.03 23.35 -12.98
N ARG A 289 -10.96 22.94 -13.68
CA ARG A 289 -9.94 21.98 -13.21
C ARG A 289 -8.76 22.60 -12.46
N ALA A 290 -8.88 23.84 -12.04
CA ALA A 290 -7.75 24.63 -11.62
C ALA A 290 -7.40 24.43 -10.13
N ARG A 291 -7.14 23.18 -9.72
CA ARG A 291 -6.40 22.74 -8.51
C ARG A 291 -6.61 21.24 -8.27
N ILE A 292 -5.76 20.40 -8.87
CA ILE A 292 -5.33 19.12 -8.29
C ILE A 292 -3.83 19.00 -8.55
#